data_AF-J2PIU6-F1
#
_entry.id   AF-J2PIU6-F1
#
_cell.length_a   1.000
_cell.length_b   1.000
_cell.length_c   1.000
_cell.angle_alpha   90.00
_cell.angle_beta   90.00
_cell.angle_gamma   90.00
#
_symmetry.space_group_name_H-M   'P 1'
#
loop_
_entity.id
_entity.type
_entity.pdbx_description
1 polymer ?
#
loop_
_entity_poly.entity_id
_entity_poly.type
_entity_poly.pdbx_seq_one_letter_code
_entity_poly.pdbx_strand_id
1 'polypeptide(L)'
;MTQRVVQTISRAWSRMGELSRLRTPSQRSEYIVEGFADDRVIVLVASKRHVLLRSAFEAALNYLHQHSHGIESPCLIKSNNDPALSGPLCRASRVTLSGAYGPRNINYVLPILQALGVVDIRTSTPNAVWLVTPLAANDLSFSNPVRRVGKGLLTARQFDFAQYLSGLWTGAAGSFSHRYKVSRHHSWKDWRARHGASDWWCQSLSQANQHYCWREKAAPHDFASIAAELRKSLENNDEAAALVACKAIFAWGGVARKADDASLQWVELQAAAKTLCRSIRRAVKLLDRACADPLDDFNGKTLLMNSAMTKIYAAAAPDSLIIYDGRVGAALGLLARTWLLANAERTVPTDLAFRWGPNTKTANQKDETRNPSQDLFIFTNLYTTSSDIPARNREWAELVRMSSRLLWTTGKVLDAQSYTVTLSMLERSLFMLGYDVR
;
A
#
# COMPACT_ATOMS: atom_id res chain seq x y z
N MET A 1 -17.49 -22.76 -1.36
CA MET A 1 -16.07 -22.46 -1.06
C MET A 1 -16.02 -21.15 -0.29
N THR A 2 -15.32 -21.07 0.84
CA THR A 2 -15.31 -19.84 1.66
C THR A 2 -14.41 -18.77 1.03
N GLN A 3 -14.75 -17.49 1.17
CA GLN A 3 -13.98 -16.37 0.61
C GLN A 3 -12.50 -16.39 1.05
N ARG A 4 -12.25 -16.84 2.29
CA ARG A 4 -10.91 -17.04 2.85
C ARG A 4 -10.09 -18.08 2.10
N VAL A 5 -10.69 -19.22 1.72
CA VAL A 5 -9.99 -20.27 0.95
C VAL A 5 -9.65 -19.78 -0.46
N VAL A 6 -10.55 -19.04 -1.11
CA VAL A 6 -10.29 -18.44 -2.43
C VAL A 6 -9.10 -17.49 -2.38
N GLN A 7 -9.05 -16.60 -1.38
CA GLN A 7 -7.94 -15.65 -1.18
C GLN A 7 -6.61 -16.35 -0.86
N THR A 8 -6.63 -17.34 0.04
CA THR A 8 -5.45 -18.14 0.38
C THR A 8 -4.90 -18.88 -0.82
N ILE A 9 -5.78 -19.47 -1.65
CA ILE A 9 -5.37 -20.16 -2.88
C ILE A 9 -4.78 -19.18 -3.89
N SER A 10 -5.42 -18.04 -4.13
CA SER A 10 -4.89 -17.04 -5.07
C SER A 10 -3.52 -16.51 -4.65
N ARG A 11 -3.29 -16.28 -3.36
CA ARG A 11 -1.97 -15.90 -2.81
C ARG A 11 -0.95 -17.04 -2.88
N ALA A 12 -1.36 -18.28 -2.65
CA ALA A 12 -0.49 -19.45 -2.82
C ALA A 12 -0.10 -19.62 -4.30
N TRP A 13 -1.04 -19.41 -5.22
CA TRP A 13 -0.84 -19.57 -6.65
C TRP A 13 0.15 -18.56 -7.23
N SER A 14 0.11 -17.30 -6.79
CA SER A 14 1.05 -16.27 -7.27
C SER A 14 2.50 -16.52 -6.86
N ARG A 15 2.70 -17.36 -5.83
CA ARG A 15 4.01 -17.74 -5.28
C ARG A 15 4.49 -19.11 -5.75
N MET A 16 3.76 -19.77 -6.65
CA MET A 16 4.09 -21.13 -7.11
C MET A 16 5.45 -21.18 -7.84
N GLY A 17 5.85 -20.08 -8.48
CA GLY A 17 7.16 -19.95 -9.13
C GLY A 17 8.35 -19.82 -8.16
N GLU A 18 8.11 -19.63 -6.86
CA GLU A 18 9.16 -19.62 -5.82
C GLU A 18 9.60 -21.05 -5.45
N LEU A 19 8.82 -22.05 -5.83
CA LEU A 19 9.02 -23.43 -5.42
C LEU A 19 9.93 -24.16 -6.42
N SER A 20 10.86 -24.94 -5.88
CA SER A 20 11.75 -25.78 -6.69
C SER A 20 11.64 -27.23 -6.23
N ARG A 21 12.45 -27.65 -5.25
CA ARG A 21 12.48 -29.01 -4.72
C ARG A 21 11.77 -29.10 -3.38
N LEU A 22 10.87 -30.07 -3.25
CA LEU A 22 10.09 -30.31 -2.04
C LEU A 22 10.13 -31.79 -1.64
N ARG A 23 9.78 -32.07 -0.38
CA ARG A 23 9.67 -33.43 0.16
C ARG A 23 8.25 -33.77 0.53
N THR A 24 7.89 -35.03 0.36
CA THR A 24 6.61 -35.57 0.84
C THR A 24 6.47 -35.43 2.36
N PRO A 25 5.24 -35.43 2.93
CA PRO A 25 5.03 -35.21 4.36
C PRO A 25 5.83 -36.13 5.29
N SER A 26 6.16 -37.35 4.86
CA SER A 26 6.98 -38.32 5.61
C SER A 26 8.48 -38.16 5.39
N GLN A 27 8.91 -37.16 4.61
CA GLN A 27 10.30 -36.87 4.25
C GLN A 27 11.05 -37.99 3.49
N ARG A 28 10.33 -39.06 3.09
CA ARG A 28 10.90 -40.27 2.44
C ARG A 28 11.14 -40.13 0.93
N SER A 29 10.54 -39.15 0.29
CA SER A 29 10.64 -38.95 -1.16
C SER A 29 10.64 -37.47 -1.50
N GLU A 30 11.44 -37.10 -2.51
CA GLU A 30 11.52 -35.75 -3.06
C GLU A 30 10.76 -35.63 -4.39
N TYR A 31 10.39 -34.41 -4.74
CA TYR A 31 9.83 -34.06 -6.04
C TYR A 31 10.16 -32.61 -6.40
N ILE A 32 10.03 -32.27 -7.68
CA ILE A 32 10.29 -30.93 -8.20
C ILE A 32 8.99 -30.31 -8.69
N VAL A 33 8.73 -29.05 -8.37
CA VAL A 33 7.69 -28.24 -9.03
C VAL A 33 8.27 -27.75 -10.35
N GLU A 34 7.81 -28.32 -11.46
CA GLU A 34 8.37 -28.09 -12.79
C GLU A 34 7.72 -26.88 -13.49
N GLY A 35 6.44 -26.63 -13.22
CA GLY A 35 5.71 -25.51 -13.79
C GLY A 35 4.29 -25.41 -13.24
N PHE A 36 3.63 -24.30 -13.53
CA PHE A 36 2.25 -24.06 -13.11
C PHE A 36 1.51 -23.21 -14.14
N ALA A 37 0.19 -23.33 -14.14
CA ALA A 37 -0.75 -22.53 -14.89
C ALA A 37 -1.93 -22.17 -13.97
N ASP A 38 -2.87 -21.35 -14.43
CA ASP A 38 -3.97 -20.84 -13.59
C ASP A 38 -4.82 -21.94 -12.94
N ASP A 39 -4.88 -23.12 -13.54
CA ASP A 39 -5.71 -24.27 -13.13
C ASP A 39 -4.92 -25.50 -12.66
N ARG A 40 -3.59 -25.51 -12.77
CA ARG A 40 -2.77 -26.71 -12.44
C ARG A 40 -1.33 -26.41 -12.04
N VAL A 41 -0.72 -27.36 -11.33
CA VAL A 41 0.72 -27.45 -11.05
C VAL A 41 1.25 -28.77 -11.62
N ILE A 42 2.42 -28.73 -12.24
CA ILE A 42 3.12 -29.90 -12.75
C ILE A 42 4.26 -30.20 -11.79
N VAL A 43 4.28 -31.43 -11.26
CA VAL A 43 5.37 -31.92 -10.41
C VAL A 43 6.07 -33.11 -11.04
N LEU A 44 7.38 -33.17 -10.90
CA LEU A 44 8.22 -34.26 -11.37
C LEU A 44 8.64 -35.16 -10.20
N VAL A 45 8.25 -36.43 -10.24
CA VAL A 45 8.54 -37.44 -9.23
C VAL A 45 9.24 -38.62 -9.89
N ALA A 46 10.49 -38.91 -9.55
CA ALA A 46 11.28 -39.98 -10.16
C ALA A 46 11.17 -40.02 -11.70
N SER A 47 11.33 -38.84 -12.32
CA SER A 47 11.24 -38.62 -13.77
C SER A 47 9.85 -38.78 -14.41
N LYS A 48 8.78 -38.93 -13.61
CA LYS A 48 7.39 -38.92 -14.09
C LYS A 48 6.68 -37.62 -13.73
N ARG A 49 5.99 -37.03 -14.71
CA ARG A 49 5.18 -35.83 -14.52
C ARG A 49 3.82 -36.19 -13.93
N HIS A 50 3.42 -35.47 -12.89
CA HIS A 50 2.10 -35.53 -12.28
C HIS A 50 1.45 -34.16 -12.32
N VAL A 51 0.18 -34.11 -12.73
CA VAL A 51 -0.60 -32.88 -12.78
C VAL A 51 -1.47 -32.79 -11.52
N LEU A 52 -1.33 -31.70 -10.79
CA LEU A 52 -2.11 -31.37 -9.60
C LEU A 52 -3.06 -30.23 -9.97
N LEU A 53 -4.35 -30.49 -9.98
CA LEU A 53 -5.34 -29.46 -10.29
C LEU A 53 -5.47 -28.46 -9.14
N ARG A 54 -5.73 -27.19 -9.45
CA ARG A 54 -6.03 -26.14 -8.47
C ARG A 54 -7.17 -26.50 -7.54
N SER A 55 -8.19 -27.17 -8.06
CA SER A 55 -9.32 -27.70 -7.29
C SER A 55 -8.89 -28.66 -6.18
N ALA A 56 -7.78 -29.40 -6.32
CA ALA A 56 -7.25 -30.27 -5.28
C ALA A 56 -6.71 -29.47 -4.07
N PHE A 57 -6.07 -28.33 -4.32
CA PHE A 57 -5.58 -27.42 -3.29
C PHE A 57 -6.75 -26.73 -2.58
N GLU A 58 -7.72 -26.23 -3.35
CA GLU A 58 -8.95 -25.63 -2.85
C GLU A 58 -9.73 -26.62 -1.98
N ALA A 59 -9.89 -27.86 -2.43
CA ALA A 59 -10.59 -28.90 -1.69
C ALA A 59 -9.87 -29.27 -0.38
N ALA A 60 -8.53 -29.36 -0.40
CA ALA A 60 -7.75 -29.59 0.82
C ALA A 60 -7.92 -28.46 1.84
N LEU A 61 -7.82 -27.20 1.41
CA LEU A 61 -7.97 -26.05 2.31
C LEU A 61 -9.40 -25.85 2.81
N ASN A 62 -10.41 -26.08 1.96
CA ASN A 62 -11.82 -26.09 2.38
C ASN A 62 -12.05 -27.13 3.46
N TYR A 63 -11.52 -28.36 3.27
CA TYR A 63 -11.66 -29.41 4.27
C TYR A 63 -11.06 -28.99 5.61
N LEU A 64 -9.83 -28.46 5.61
CA LEU A 64 -9.16 -28.01 6.84
C LEU A 64 -9.92 -26.88 7.53
N HIS A 65 -10.47 -25.92 6.77
CA HIS A 65 -11.25 -24.81 7.32
C HIS A 65 -12.60 -25.26 7.88
N GLN A 66 -13.34 -26.10 7.15
CA GLN A 66 -14.66 -26.58 7.56
C GLN A 66 -14.63 -27.38 8.86
N HIS A 67 -13.51 -28.08 9.11
CA HIS A 67 -13.33 -28.90 10.30
C HIS A 67 -12.43 -28.24 11.35
N SER A 68 -12.12 -26.95 11.19
CA SER A 68 -11.33 -26.15 12.15
C SER A 68 -9.99 -26.78 12.54
N HIS A 69 -9.28 -27.37 11.57
CA HIS A 69 -7.99 -28.00 11.79
C HIS A 69 -6.87 -26.97 11.96
N GLY A 70 -6.68 -26.48 13.19
CA GLY A 70 -5.55 -25.64 13.63
C GLY A 70 -4.49 -26.43 14.39
N ILE A 71 -3.47 -25.75 14.93
CA ILE A 71 -2.35 -26.39 15.66
C ILE A 71 -2.82 -27.23 16.86
N GLU A 72 -3.87 -26.77 17.54
CA GLU A 72 -4.51 -27.47 18.66
C GLU A 72 -5.37 -28.67 18.24
N SER A 73 -5.70 -28.79 16.94
CA SER A 73 -6.48 -29.91 16.40
C SER A 73 -5.96 -30.35 15.02
N PRO A 74 -4.76 -30.97 14.96
CA PRO A 74 -4.14 -31.37 13.71
C PRO A 74 -4.92 -32.45 12.95
N CYS A 75 -5.03 -32.30 11.63
CA CYS A 75 -5.64 -33.28 10.74
C CYS A 75 -4.65 -34.40 10.42
N LEU A 76 -4.99 -35.67 10.68
CA LEU A 76 -4.18 -36.80 10.25
C LEU A 76 -4.21 -36.96 8.72
N ILE A 77 -3.04 -37.01 8.09
CA ILE A 77 -2.94 -37.01 6.61
C ILE A 77 -3.45 -38.33 6.02
N LYS A 78 -3.15 -39.48 6.67
CA LYS A 78 -3.58 -40.85 6.31
C LYS A 78 -3.69 -41.10 4.80
N SER A 79 -2.59 -40.89 4.06
CA SER A 79 -2.63 -40.97 2.60
C SER A 79 -2.46 -42.41 2.10
N ASN A 80 -3.44 -42.92 1.34
CA ASN A 80 -3.42 -44.25 0.73
C ASN A 80 -3.71 -44.16 -0.77
N ASN A 81 -3.20 -45.08 -1.58
CA ASN A 81 -3.55 -45.14 -3.01
C ASN A 81 -5.02 -45.55 -3.19
N ASP A 82 -5.52 -46.49 -2.37
CA ASP A 82 -6.93 -46.84 -2.31
C ASP A 82 -7.73 -45.75 -1.57
N PRO A 83 -8.72 -45.10 -2.22
CA PRO A 83 -9.57 -44.11 -1.58
C PRO A 83 -10.30 -44.63 -0.34
N ALA A 84 -10.73 -45.90 -0.32
CA ALA A 84 -11.47 -46.51 0.80
C ALA A 84 -10.61 -46.59 2.07
N LEU A 85 -9.30 -46.75 1.90
CA LEU A 85 -8.32 -46.82 2.99
C LEU A 85 -7.67 -45.46 3.33
N SER A 86 -8.02 -44.40 2.59
CA SER A 86 -7.43 -43.07 2.76
C SER A 86 -8.21 -42.22 3.77
N GLY A 87 -7.53 -41.30 4.46
CA GLY A 87 -8.14 -40.35 5.38
C GLY A 87 -9.02 -39.30 4.67
N PRO A 88 -9.91 -38.63 5.42
CA PRO A 88 -10.92 -37.74 4.86
C PRO A 88 -10.34 -36.53 4.11
N LEU A 89 -9.24 -35.94 4.60
CA LEU A 89 -8.51 -34.88 3.87
C LEU A 89 -7.97 -35.37 2.52
N CYS A 90 -7.45 -36.60 2.50
CA CYS A 90 -6.86 -37.20 1.32
C CYS A 90 -7.90 -37.61 0.28
N ARG A 91 -9.13 -37.95 0.73
CA ARG A 91 -10.30 -38.13 -0.14
C ARG A 91 -10.77 -36.80 -0.70
N ALA A 92 -10.91 -35.78 0.15
CA ALA A 92 -11.39 -34.46 -0.25
C ALA A 92 -10.54 -33.86 -1.39
N SER A 93 -9.21 -33.94 -1.30
CA SER A 93 -8.31 -33.36 -2.31
C SER A 93 -8.30 -34.09 -3.65
N ARG A 94 -8.81 -35.32 -3.74
CA ARG A 94 -8.75 -36.14 -4.96
C ARG A 94 -10.10 -36.35 -5.63
N VAL A 95 -11.18 -35.75 -5.13
CA VAL A 95 -12.50 -35.81 -5.78
C VAL A 95 -12.41 -35.12 -7.13
N THR A 96 -12.86 -35.81 -8.18
CA THR A 96 -12.95 -35.30 -9.54
C THR A 96 -14.31 -34.66 -9.80
N LEU A 97 -14.47 -33.96 -10.93
CA LEU A 97 -15.73 -33.32 -11.30
C LEU A 97 -16.89 -34.32 -11.47
N SER A 98 -16.60 -35.58 -11.78
CA SER A 98 -17.61 -36.65 -11.87
C SER A 98 -17.99 -37.26 -10.50
N GLY A 99 -17.41 -36.76 -9.41
CA GLY A 99 -17.60 -37.33 -8.07
C GLY A 99 -16.75 -38.58 -7.78
N ALA A 100 -16.02 -39.11 -8.77
CA ALA A 100 -15.09 -40.21 -8.58
C ALA A 100 -13.77 -39.75 -7.91
N TYR A 101 -13.00 -40.70 -7.37
CA TYR A 101 -11.68 -40.41 -6.80
C TYR A 101 -10.56 -40.57 -7.83
N GLY A 102 -9.78 -39.51 -8.01
CA GLY A 102 -8.56 -39.50 -8.81
C GLY A 102 -7.34 -40.06 -8.06
N PRO A 103 -6.13 -39.95 -8.63
CA PRO A 103 -4.91 -40.43 -8.01
C PRO A 103 -4.61 -39.68 -6.70
N ARG A 104 -3.87 -40.34 -5.80
CA ARG A 104 -3.40 -39.73 -4.54
C ARG A 104 -2.52 -38.52 -4.84
N ASN A 105 -2.98 -37.33 -4.43
CA ASN A 105 -2.29 -36.06 -4.66
C ASN A 105 -1.89 -35.31 -3.38
N ILE A 106 -2.44 -35.67 -2.22
CA ILE A 106 -2.23 -34.95 -0.96
C ILE A 106 -0.75 -34.90 -0.52
N ASN A 107 0.04 -35.90 -0.91
CA ASN A 107 1.47 -35.97 -0.60
C ASN A 107 2.32 -34.92 -1.34
N TYR A 108 1.74 -34.26 -2.35
CA TYR A 108 2.38 -33.17 -3.10
C TYR A 108 1.68 -31.83 -2.85
N VAL A 109 0.35 -31.86 -2.66
CA VAL A 109 -0.44 -30.67 -2.32
C VAL A 109 -0.01 -30.08 -0.98
N LEU A 110 0.15 -30.90 0.07
CA LEU A 110 0.46 -30.38 1.40
C LEU A 110 1.85 -29.76 1.51
N PRO A 111 2.95 -30.38 1.03
CA PRO A 111 4.26 -29.73 1.14
C PRO A 111 4.39 -28.48 0.27
N ILE A 112 3.64 -28.37 -0.84
CA ILE A 112 3.49 -27.11 -1.58
C ILE A 112 2.83 -26.05 -0.69
N LEU A 113 1.68 -26.37 -0.08
CA LEU A 113 1.00 -25.45 0.84
C LEU A 113 1.86 -25.09 2.06
N GLN A 114 2.69 -26.02 2.56
CA GLN A 114 3.62 -25.77 3.65
C GLN A 114 4.73 -24.81 3.25
N ALA A 115 5.38 -25.05 2.09
CA ALA A 115 6.41 -24.15 1.57
C ALA A 115 5.87 -22.74 1.30
N LEU A 116 4.58 -22.62 1.00
CA LEU A 116 3.89 -21.34 0.80
C LEU A 116 3.37 -20.71 2.10
N GLY A 117 3.59 -21.34 3.25
CA GLY A 117 3.22 -20.83 4.58
C GLY A 117 1.72 -20.90 4.88
N VAL A 118 0.97 -21.78 4.21
CA VAL A 118 -0.48 -21.92 4.37
C VAL A 118 -0.84 -22.95 5.44
N VAL A 119 -0.05 -24.03 5.52
CA VAL A 119 -0.23 -25.12 6.48
C VAL A 119 1.11 -25.45 7.09
N ASP A 120 1.10 -26.14 8.22
CA ASP A 120 2.30 -26.77 8.76
C ASP A 120 2.07 -28.28 8.91
N ILE A 121 3.16 -29.06 8.84
CA ILE A 121 3.13 -30.51 8.74
C ILE A 121 4.02 -31.12 9.82
N ARG A 122 3.42 -31.94 10.67
CA ARG A 122 4.15 -32.87 11.52
C ARG A 122 4.63 -34.06 10.69
N THR A 123 5.95 -34.20 10.60
CA THR A 123 6.62 -35.22 9.80
C THR A 123 6.74 -36.58 10.51
N SER A 124 6.62 -36.59 11.84
CA SER A 124 6.61 -37.82 12.65
C SER A 124 5.32 -38.62 12.47
N THR A 125 5.41 -39.94 12.59
CA THR A 125 4.26 -40.84 12.42
C THR A 125 3.44 -40.91 13.72
N PRO A 126 2.10 -40.69 13.68
CA PRO A 126 1.30 -40.41 12.50
C PRO A 126 1.42 -38.95 12.02
N ASN A 127 1.70 -38.81 10.72
CA ASN A 127 1.87 -37.52 10.07
C ASN A 127 0.55 -36.74 10.07
N ALA A 128 0.64 -35.47 10.40
CA ALA A 128 -0.51 -34.59 10.57
C ALA A 128 -0.24 -33.22 9.92
N VAL A 129 -1.32 -32.51 9.60
CA VAL A 129 -1.27 -31.17 9.00
C VAL A 129 -2.31 -30.27 9.67
N TRP A 130 -2.01 -28.99 9.81
CA TRP A 130 -2.95 -28.00 10.30
C TRP A 130 -2.80 -26.69 9.54
N LEU A 131 -3.87 -25.89 9.53
CA LEU A 131 -3.81 -24.52 9.05
C LEU A 131 -2.90 -23.73 9.97
N VAL A 132 -1.99 -22.99 9.36
CA VAL A 132 -1.28 -21.94 10.07
C VAL A 132 -2.27 -20.79 10.21
N THR A 133 -2.78 -20.57 11.42
CA THR A 133 -3.41 -19.29 11.76
C THR A 133 -2.38 -18.20 11.47
N PRO A 134 -2.73 -17.07 10.83
CA PRO A 134 -1.83 -15.92 10.87
C PRO A 134 -1.63 -15.64 12.36
N LEU A 135 -0.47 -16.03 12.89
CA LEU A 135 -0.10 -15.74 14.26
C LEU A 135 -0.24 -14.23 14.41
N ALA A 136 -0.93 -13.79 15.46
CA ALA A 136 -0.76 -12.44 15.96
C ALA A 136 0.75 -12.19 16.00
N ALA A 137 1.18 -11.10 15.36
CA ALA A 137 2.58 -10.75 15.18
C ALA A 137 3.38 -11.01 16.46
N ASN A 138 4.15 -12.11 16.51
CA ASN A 138 5.18 -12.46 17.49
C ASN A 138 5.54 -13.94 17.32
N ASP A 139 6.33 -14.24 16.30
CA ASP A 139 7.49 -15.16 16.32
C ASP A 139 7.77 -15.65 14.89
N LEU A 140 8.93 -15.26 14.36
CA LEU A 140 9.96 -16.19 13.86
C LEU A 140 11.03 -15.38 13.13
N SER A 141 12.21 -15.42 13.73
CA SER A 141 13.48 -15.22 13.07
C SER A 141 13.61 -16.18 11.87
N PHE A 142 13.95 -15.64 10.70
CA PHE A 142 14.59 -16.44 9.66
C PHE A 142 15.75 -15.67 9.04
N SER A 143 16.86 -16.39 9.01
CA SER A 143 18.21 -16.05 8.63
C SER A 143 18.38 -15.90 7.11
N ASN A 144 18.88 -14.73 6.71
CA ASN A 144 19.84 -14.46 5.63
C ASN A 144 19.48 -14.76 4.15
N PRO A 145 20.15 -14.11 3.16
CA PRO A 145 19.46 -13.17 2.28
C PRO A 145 19.77 -13.38 0.79
N VAL A 146 18.75 -13.50 -0.09
CA VAL A 146 18.92 -13.26 -1.54
C VAL A 146 17.58 -12.75 -2.10
N ARG A 147 17.37 -11.44 -2.27
CA ARG A 147 17.61 -10.65 -3.50
C ARG A 147 17.08 -11.29 -4.81
N ARG A 148 15.88 -10.87 -5.22
CA ARG A 148 15.59 -10.03 -6.42
C ARG A 148 14.22 -10.36 -6.99
N VAL A 149 13.26 -9.49 -6.72
CA VAL A 149 12.16 -9.19 -7.65
C VAL A 149 12.44 -7.79 -8.19
N GLY A 150 12.38 -7.62 -9.51
CA GLY A 150 13.05 -6.56 -10.28
C GLY A 150 12.92 -5.13 -9.72
N LYS A 151 14.02 -4.36 -9.70
CA LYS A 151 14.14 -2.94 -9.25
C LYS A 151 12.89 -2.49 -8.46
N GLY A 152 12.71 -2.90 -7.20
CA GLY A 152 13.52 -2.47 -6.07
C GLY A 152 13.26 -1.01 -5.67
N LEU A 153 12.04 -0.49 -5.87
CA LEU A 153 11.71 0.92 -5.59
C LEU A 153 11.03 1.17 -4.24
N LEU A 154 10.42 0.13 -3.65
CA LEU A 154 10.03 0.09 -2.25
C LEU A 154 10.87 -0.94 -1.50
N THR A 155 11.16 -0.70 -0.22
CA THR A 155 11.73 -1.70 0.68
C THR A 155 10.68 -2.77 1.02
N ALA A 156 11.11 -3.91 1.57
CA ALA A 156 10.17 -4.93 2.05
C ALA A 156 9.21 -4.35 3.11
N ARG A 157 9.75 -3.56 4.03
CA ARG A 157 8.98 -2.86 5.07
C ARG A 157 7.94 -1.91 4.48
N GLN A 158 8.30 -1.12 3.48
CA GLN A 158 7.35 -0.24 2.79
C GLN A 158 6.26 -1.02 2.04
N PHE A 159 6.60 -2.18 1.46
CA PHE A 159 5.61 -3.04 0.83
C PHE A 159 4.62 -3.63 1.85
N ASP A 160 5.12 -4.09 3.00
CA ASP A 160 4.27 -4.58 4.09
C ASP A 160 3.39 -3.46 4.68
N PHE A 161 3.95 -2.25 4.79
CA PHE A 161 3.17 -1.08 5.19
C PHE A 161 2.09 -0.75 4.15
N ALA A 162 2.36 -0.85 2.83
CA ALA A 162 1.34 -0.66 1.79
C ALA A 162 0.21 -1.71 1.89
N GLN A 163 0.54 -2.96 2.19
CA GLN A 163 -0.46 -4.00 2.46
C GLN A 163 -1.30 -3.66 3.70
N TYR A 164 -0.68 -3.17 4.77
CA TYR A 164 -1.39 -2.69 5.95
C TYR A 164 -2.37 -1.55 5.60
N LEU A 165 -1.93 -0.55 4.83
CA LEU A 165 -2.81 0.54 4.36
C LEU A 165 -4.00 0.01 3.55
N SER A 166 -3.82 -1.03 2.74
CA SER A 166 -4.93 -1.67 2.00
C SER A 166 -5.95 -2.30 2.96
N GLY A 167 -5.49 -2.93 4.05
CA GLY A 167 -6.37 -3.45 5.10
C GLY A 167 -7.20 -2.34 5.74
N LEU A 168 -6.56 -1.22 6.07
CA LEU A 168 -7.25 -0.04 6.64
C LEU A 168 -8.28 0.56 5.68
N TRP A 169 -8.09 0.45 4.37
CA TRP A 169 -9.08 0.88 3.39
C TRP A 169 -10.36 0.04 3.44
N THR A 170 -10.22 -1.29 3.50
CA THR A 170 -11.35 -2.23 3.49
C THR A 170 -12.18 -2.21 4.80
N GLY A 171 -11.56 -1.86 5.93
CA GLY A 171 -12.26 -1.66 7.20
C GLY A 171 -12.64 -2.96 7.93
N ALA A 172 -11.67 -3.86 8.17
CA ALA A 172 -11.92 -5.00 9.04
C ALA A 172 -12.41 -4.53 10.43
N ALA A 173 -13.39 -5.25 11.02
CA ALA A 173 -13.99 -4.83 12.29
C ALA A 173 -12.91 -4.70 13.39
N GLY A 174 -12.84 -3.52 14.02
CA GLY A 174 -11.87 -3.22 15.08
C GLY A 174 -10.45 -2.90 14.60
N SER A 175 -10.17 -2.91 13.29
CA SER A 175 -8.80 -2.68 12.78
C SER A 175 -8.36 -1.23 12.78
N PHE A 176 -9.31 -0.29 12.83
CA PHE A 176 -9.03 1.15 12.74
C PHE A 176 -10.22 1.97 13.23
N SER A 177 -9.96 2.98 14.04
CA SER A 177 -10.94 4.01 14.38
C SER A 177 -10.19 5.30 14.65
N HIS A 178 -10.60 6.38 13.98
CA HIS A 178 -10.03 7.71 14.19
C HIS A 178 -11.14 8.73 14.36
N ARG A 179 -11.00 9.63 15.35
CA ARG A 179 -12.02 10.63 15.68
C ARG A 179 -11.37 11.86 16.32
N TYR A 180 -11.87 13.04 15.96
CA TYR A 180 -11.45 14.30 16.58
C TYR A 180 -12.54 15.37 16.51
N LYS A 181 -12.40 16.41 17.33
CA LYS A 181 -13.30 17.57 17.35
C LYS A 181 -13.09 18.43 16.10
N VAL A 182 -14.17 18.75 15.38
CA VAL A 182 -14.08 19.67 14.23
C VAL A 182 -13.98 21.13 14.69
N SER A 183 -13.16 21.92 14.01
CA SER A 183 -13.05 23.36 14.29
C SER A 183 -14.19 24.15 13.65
N ARG A 184 -14.30 25.45 13.96
CA ARG A 184 -15.23 26.37 13.30
C ARG A 184 -14.84 26.74 11.86
N HIS A 185 -13.76 26.16 11.31
CA HIS A 185 -13.36 26.40 9.92
C HIS A 185 -14.51 26.14 8.95
N HIS A 186 -14.60 26.95 7.88
CA HIS A 186 -15.72 26.92 6.95
C HIS A 186 -15.84 25.58 6.20
N SER A 187 -14.72 24.88 5.95
CA SER A 187 -14.73 23.53 5.36
C SER A 187 -15.60 22.54 6.14
N TRP A 188 -15.74 22.73 7.45
CA TRP A 188 -16.56 21.86 8.30
C TRP A 188 -18.05 22.22 8.31
N LYS A 189 -18.48 23.26 7.59
CA LYS A 189 -19.89 23.70 7.57
C LYS A 189 -20.83 22.58 7.12
N ASP A 190 -20.49 21.93 6.01
CA ASP A 190 -21.35 20.88 5.42
C ASP A 190 -21.29 19.58 6.23
N TRP A 191 -20.15 19.28 6.87
CA TRP A 191 -20.04 18.18 7.83
C TRP A 191 -21.01 18.36 9.00
N ARG A 192 -20.94 19.52 9.67
CA ARG A 192 -21.81 19.82 10.81
C ARG A 192 -23.28 19.80 10.44
N ALA A 193 -23.63 20.34 9.26
CA ALA A 193 -25.00 20.33 8.77
C ALA A 193 -25.53 18.91 8.51
N ARG A 194 -24.72 18.03 7.91
CA ARG A 194 -25.12 16.65 7.58
C ARG A 194 -25.18 15.72 8.79
N HIS A 195 -24.25 15.87 9.73
CA HIS A 195 -24.07 14.88 10.81
C HIS A 195 -24.52 15.38 12.19
N GLY A 196 -24.85 16.66 12.35
CA GLY A 196 -25.20 17.26 13.65
C GLY A 196 -24.09 17.16 14.72
N ALA A 197 -22.91 16.65 14.34
CA ALA A 197 -21.85 16.25 15.26
C ALA A 197 -20.75 17.31 15.33
N SER A 198 -20.22 17.50 16.54
CA SER A 198 -19.00 18.27 16.78
C SER A 198 -17.72 17.49 16.50
N ASP A 199 -17.85 16.21 16.11
CA ASP A 199 -16.74 15.30 15.86
C ASP A 199 -16.74 14.82 14.41
N TRP A 200 -15.55 14.73 13.83
CA TRP A 200 -15.31 13.97 12.62
C TRP A 200 -14.77 12.60 12.99
N TRP A 201 -15.14 11.56 12.26
CA TRP A 201 -14.73 10.19 12.55
C TRP A 201 -14.66 9.31 11.31
N CYS A 202 -13.90 8.22 11.40
CA CYS A 202 -13.90 7.13 10.42
C CYS A 202 -13.46 5.81 11.07
N GLN A 203 -13.87 4.70 10.48
CA GLN A 203 -13.48 3.33 10.83
C GLN A 203 -12.66 2.64 9.73
N SER A 204 -12.47 3.32 8.59
CA SER A 204 -11.64 2.88 7.47
C SER A 204 -11.16 4.08 6.65
N LEU A 205 -10.13 3.89 5.83
CA LEU A 205 -9.69 4.92 4.89
C LEU A 205 -10.77 5.19 3.83
N SER A 206 -11.51 4.17 3.38
CA SER A 206 -12.64 4.36 2.46
C SER A 206 -13.68 5.31 3.06
N GLN A 207 -14.02 5.13 4.34
CA GLN A 207 -14.95 6.03 5.02
C GLN A 207 -14.36 7.42 5.23
N ALA A 208 -13.07 7.53 5.52
CA ALA A 208 -12.40 8.83 5.60
C ALA A 208 -12.51 9.62 4.28
N ASN A 209 -12.36 8.95 3.13
CA ASN A 209 -12.60 9.54 1.81
C ASN A 209 -14.06 9.96 1.62
N GLN A 210 -15.03 9.13 2.01
CA GLN A 210 -16.47 9.48 1.95
C GLN A 210 -16.80 10.69 2.83
N HIS A 211 -16.10 10.84 3.96
CA HIS A 211 -16.24 11.94 4.90
C HIS A 211 -15.33 13.15 4.55
N TYR A 212 -14.77 13.22 3.35
CA TYR A 212 -14.00 14.39 2.90
C TYR A 212 -14.88 15.64 2.83
N CYS A 213 -14.39 16.76 3.40
CA CYS A 213 -15.18 17.98 3.60
C CYS A 213 -14.53 19.26 3.08
N TRP A 214 -13.38 19.18 2.40
CA TRP A 214 -12.82 20.38 1.78
C TRP A 214 -13.56 20.69 0.49
N ARG A 215 -14.23 21.86 0.45
CA ARG A 215 -15.02 22.27 -0.70
C ARG A 215 -14.13 22.45 -1.92
N GLU A 216 -14.51 21.78 -2.99
CA GLU A 216 -13.98 22.06 -4.33
C GLU A 216 -14.65 23.32 -4.88
N LYS A 217 -13.92 24.10 -5.69
CA LYS A 217 -14.54 25.21 -6.43
C LYS A 217 -15.42 24.64 -7.56
N ALA A 218 -16.27 25.47 -8.17
CA ALA A 218 -16.95 25.07 -9.39
C ALA A 218 -16.01 25.21 -10.60
N ALA A 219 -16.21 24.38 -11.62
CA ALA A 219 -15.55 24.57 -12.92
C ALA A 219 -15.82 25.99 -13.45
N PRO A 220 -14.84 26.66 -14.10
CA PRO A 220 -13.51 26.15 -14.45
C PRO A 220 -12.44 26.38 -13.37
N HIS A 221 -12.82 26.79 -12.16
CA HIS A 221 -11.89 27.12 -11.07
C HIS A 221 -11.60 25.97 -10.11
N ASP A 222 -12.18 24.80 -10.37
CA ASP A 222 -11.89 23.56 -9.65
C ASP A 222 -10.51 23.00 -10.03
N PHE A 223 -9.96 22.16 -9.16
CA PHE A 223 -8.63 21.59 -9.40
C PHE A 223 -8.56 20.80 -10.71
N ALA A 224 -9.62 20.06 -11.05
CA ALA A 224 -9.64 19.22 -12.24
C ALA A 224 -9.53 20.04 -13.53
N SER A 225 -10.30 21.13 -13.66
CA SER A 225 -10.22 22.00 -14.85
C SER A 225 -8.87 22.71 -14.94
N ILE A 226 -8.37 23.26 -13.82
CA ILE A 226 -7.06 23.95 -13.83
C ILE A 226 -5.93 22.97 -14.16
N ALA A 227 -5.97 21.75 -13.62
CA ALA A 227 -4.98 20.72 -13.91
C ALA A 227 -5.05 20.24 -15.37
N ALA A 228 -6.24 20.17 -15.95
CA ALA A 228 -6.41 19.86 -17.38
C ALA A 228 -5.78 20.95 -18.26
N GLU A 229 -5.98 22.24 -17.93
CA GLU A 229 -5.35 23.34 -18.65
C GLU A 229 -3.83 23.32 -18.53
N LEU A 230 -3.29 23.04 -17.33
CA LEU A 230 -1.84 22.84 -17.18
C LEU A 230 -1.34 21.73 -18.09
N ARG A 231 -1.97 20.54 -18.10
CA ARG A 231 -1.54 19.44 -18.96
C ARG A 231 -1.60 19.80 -20.44
N LYS A 232 -2.65 20.49 -20.88
CA LYS A 232 -2.77 21.00 -22.26
C LYS A 232 -1.65 21.98 -22.61
N SER A 233 -1.32 22.93 -21.72
CA SER A 233 -0.19 23.84 -21.93
C SER A 233 1.16 23.10 -22.01
N LEU A 234 1.33 22.05 -21.21
CA LEU A 234 2.50 21.17 -21.26
C LEU A 234 2.52 20.31 -22.52
N GLU A 235 1.41 19.97 -23.13
CA GLU A 235 1.43 19.26 -24.43
C GLU A 235 1.82 20.21 -25.56
N ASN A 236 1.30 21.44 -25.53
CA ASN A 236 1.57 22.45 -26.55
C ASN A 236 2.90 23.21 -26.36
N ASN A 237 3.61 22.95 -25.27
CA ASN A 237 4.80 23.70 -24.86
C ASN A 237 4.55 25.22 -24.78
N ASP A 238 3.37 25.61 -24.30
CA ASP A 238 2.94 26.99 -24.13
C ASP A 238 3.31 27.50 -22.73
N GLU A 239 4.41 28.24 -22.66
CA GLU A 239 4.98 28.75 -21.40
C GLU A 239 4.06 29.77 -20.71
N ALA A 240 3.30 30.56 -21.49
CA ALA A 240 2.41 31.58 -20.95
C ALA A 240 1.16 30.94 -20.35
N ALA A 241 0.54 30.00 -21.06
CA ALA A 241 -0.60 29.23 -20.56
C ALA A 241 -0.20 28.38 -19.33
N ALA A 242 0.99 27.76 -19.35
CA ALA A 242 1.50 27.01 -18.21
C ALA A 242 1.69 27.90 -16.97
N LEU A 243 2.22 29.12 -17.13
CA LEU A 243 2.35 30.06 -16.02
C LEU A 243 0.98 30.46 -15.45
N VAL A 244 -0.01 30.73 -16.30
CA VAL A 244 -1.39 31.04 -15.88
C VAL A 244 -1.97 29.88 -15.07
N ALA A 245 -1.82 28.64 -15.55
CA ALA A 245 -2.31 27.46 -14.85
C ALA A 245 -1.59 27.24 -13.50
N CYS A 246 -0.26 27.42 -13.44
CA CYS A 246 0.51 27.37 -12.19
C CYS A 246 0.00 28.39 -11.16
N LYS A 247 -0.23 29.64 -11.57
CA LYS A 247 -0.79 30.68 -10.69
C LYS A 247 -2.21 30.35 -10.22
N ALA A 248 -3.04 29.77 -11.09
CA ALA A 248 -4.37 29.29 -10.72
C ALA A 248 -4.32 28.14 -9.70
N ILE A 249 -3.36 27.21 -9.82
CA ILE A 249 -3.14 26.13 -8.84
C ILE A 249 -2.71 26.70 -7.48
N PHE A 250 -1.82 27.70 -7.47
CA PHE A 250 -1.42 28.38 -6.24
C PHE A 250 -2.61 29.09 -5.57
N ALA A 251 -3.44 29.79 -6.36
CA ALA A 251 -4.65 30.43 -5.86
C ALA A 251 -5.69 29.43 -5.34
N TRP A 252 -5.87 28.28 -6.01
CA TRP A 252 -6.73 27.18 -5.56
C TRP A 252 -6.22 26.58 -4.24
N GLY A 253 -4.94 26.27 -4.17
CA GLY A 253 -4.30 25.64 -2.99
C GLY A 253 -4.05 26.60 -1.83
N GLY A 254 -4.26 27.90 -2.03
CA GLY A 254 -4.02 28.93 -1.05
C GLY A 254 -2.54 29.11 -0.67
N VAL A 255 -1.63 28.80 -1.60
CA VAL A 255 -0.17 28.87 -1.43
C VAL A 255 0.44 29.90 -2.37
N ALA A 256 1.70 30.27 -2.17
CA ALA A 256 2.46 31.15 -3.07
C ALA A 256 1.72 32.44 -3.49
N ARG A 257 1.09 33.11 -2.51
CA ARG A 257 0.23 34.28 -2.72
C ARG A 257 0.99 35.61 -2.77
N LYS A 258 2.19 35.65 -2.21
CA LYS A 258 2.99 36.87 -2.08
C LYS A 258 4.03 36.92 -3.19
N ALA A 259 4.38 38.13 -3.63
CA ALA A 259 5.38 38.36 -4.67
C ALA A 259 6.78 37.84 -4.30
N ASP A 260 7.07 37.72 -3.01
CA ASP A 260 8.33 37.19 -2.46
C ASP A 260 8.30 35.67 -2.20
N ASP A 261 7.21 34.97 -2.55
CA ASP A 261 7.17 33.51 -2.43
C ASP A 261 8.09 32.86 -3.46
N ALA A 262 9.03 32.05 -2.98
CA ALA A 262 10.01 31.38 -3.82
C ALA A 262 9.38 30.52 -4.94
N SER A 263 8.20 29.95 -4.72
CA SER A 263 7.50 29.12 -5.71
C SER A 263 6.91 29.97 -6.83
N LEU A 264 6.35 31.13 -6.49
CA LEU A 264 5.84 32.09 -7.46
C LEU A 264 6.98 32.66 -8.30
N GLN A 265 8.05 33.12 -7.65
CA GLN A 265 9.23 33.63 -8.34
C GLN A 265 9.85 32.58 -9.25
N TRP A 266 9.96 31.33 -8.79
CA TRP A 266 10.54 30.26 -9.58
C TRP A 266 9.73 29.98 -10.85
N VAL A 267 8.39 29.87 -10.79
CA VAL A 267 7.59 29.62 -12.01
C VAL A 267 7.65 30.81 -12.98
N GLU A 268 7.69 32.05 -12.47
CA GLU A 268 7.81 33.25 -13.29
C GLU A 268 9.16 33.34 -13.99
N LEU A 269 10.25 33.06 -13.28
CA LEU A 269 11.60 33.03 -13.85
C LEU A 269 11.74 31.95 -14.93
N GLN A 270 11.21 30.74 -14.68
CA GLN A 270 11.24 29.66 -15.66
C GLN A 270 10.37 29.98 -16.89
N ALA A 271 9.24 30.65 -16.72
CA ALA A 271 8.40 31.07 -17.84
C ALA A 271 9.09 32.15 -18.69
N ALA A 272 9.71 33.15 -18.05
CA ALA A 272 10.48 34.19 -18.73
C ALA A 272 11.67 33.61 -19.50
N ALA A 273 12.33 32.58 -18.95
CA ALA A 273 13.41 31.84 -19.60
C ALA A 273 12.94 30.84 -20.67
N LYS A 274 11.63 30.67 -20.88
CA LYS A 274 11.02 29.67 -21.78
C LYS A 274 11.43 28.23 -21.46
N THR A 275 11.50 27.92 -20.17
CA THR A 275 11.87 26.59 -19.65
C THR A 275 10.82 25.96 -18.75
N LEU A 276 9.76 26.68 -18.36
CA LEU A 276 8.77 26.22 -17.38
C LEU A 276 8.14 24.87 -17.76
N CYS A 277 7.65 24.72 -18.99
CA CYS A 277 7.05 23.47 -19.44
C CYS A 277 8.04 22.30 -19.38
N ARG A 278 9.29 22.53 -19.80
CA ARG A 278 10.35 21.52 -19.74
C ARG A 278 10.70 21.14 -18.31
N SER A 279 10.81 22.13 -17.42
CA SER A 279 11.13 21.94 -16.00
C SER A 279 10.04 21.15 -15.28
N ILE A 280 8.75 21.46 -15.53
CA ILE A 280 7.64 20.68 -14.97
C ILE A 280 7.65 19.24 -15.47
N ARG A 281 7.79 19.01 -16.79
CA ARG A 281 7.87 17.64 -17.34
C ARG A 281 9.06 16.87 -16.77
N ARG A 282 10.22 17.51 -16.60
CA ARG A 282 11.41 16.90 -15.98
C ARG A 282 11.16 16.53 -14.53
N ALA A 283 10.55 17.42 -13.74
CA ALA A 283 10.18 17.13 -12.35
C ALA A 283 9.22 15.95 -12.26
N VAL A 284 8.15 15.94 -13.07
CA VAL A 284 7.20 14.82 -13.12
C VAL A 284 7.90 13.51 -13.45
N LYS A 285 8.78 13.49 -14.46
CA LYS A 285 9.55 12.29 -14.83
C LYS A 285 10.40 11.76 -13.67
N LEU A 286 11.10 12.63 -12.95
CA LEU A 286 11.97 12.25 -11.82
C LEU A 286 11.18 11.75 -10.60
N LEU A 287 10.01 12.34 -10.36
CA LEU A 287 9.12 11.98 -9.26
C LEU A 287 8.28 10.75 -9.56
N ASP A 288 8.18 10.35 -10.83
CA ASP A 288 7.37 9.22 -11.25
C ASP A 288 7.71 7.97 -10.43
N ARG A 289 6.66 7.22 -10.08
CA ARG A 289 6.77 6.04 -9.24
C ARG A 289 7.72 4.98 -9.79
N ALA A 290 7.93 4.89 -11.10
CA ALA A 290 8.83 3.92 -11.72
C ALA A 290 10.28 4.45 -11.89
N CYS A 291 10.52 5.75 -11.66
CA CYS A 291 11.81 6.37 -11.93
C CYS A 291 12.80 6.18 -10.78
N ALA A 292 13.94 5.51 -11.02
CA ALA A 292 14.99 5.31 -10.02
C ALA A 292 16.07 6.39 -10.02
N ASP A 293 15.98 7.39 -10.91
CA ASP A 293 17.04 8.38 -11.12
C ASP A 293 17.29 9.20 -9.84
N PRO A 294 18.52 9.71 -9.64
CA PRO A 294 18.81 10.63 -8.55
C PRO A 294 17.91 11.87 -8.59
N LEU A 295 17.60 12.42 -7.42
CA LEU A 295 16.78 13.63 -7.27
C LEU A 295 17.63 14.90 -7.14
N ASP A 296 18.88 14.87 -7.60
CA ASP A 296 19.85 15.95 -7.47
C ASP A 296 19.42 17.25 -8.16
N ASP A 297 18.61 17.14 -9.21
CA ASP A 297 18.01 18.28 -9.91
C ASP A 297 17.06 19.07 -9.00
N PHE A 298 16.49 18.45 -7.95
CA PHE A 298 15.72 19.14 -6.91
C PHE A 298 16.65 19.84 -5.93
N ASN A 299 17.30 20.91 -6.40
CA ASN A 299 18.24 21.71 -5.63
C ASN A 299 17.73 23.12 -5.30
N GLY A 300 16.47 23.43 -5.67
CA GLY A 300 15.84 24.74 -5.47
C GLY A 300 16.18 25.79 -6.54
N LYS A 301 17.11 25.48 -7.47
CA LYS A 301 17.45 26.31 -8.63
C LYS A 301 16.96 25.65 -9.92
N THR A 302 17.46 24.45 -10.22
CA THR A 302 17.10 23.67 -11.41
C THR A 302 15.65 23.23 -11.33
N LEU A 303 15.30 22.50 -10.27
CA LEU A 303 13.92 22.18 -9.92
C LEU A 303 13.66 22.59 -8.47
N LEU A 304 12.53 23.25 -8.25
CA LEU A 304 12.04 23.60 -6.92
C LEU A 304 11.08 22.52 -6.41
N MET A 305 11.19 22.18 -5.13
CA MET A 305 10.26 21.31 -4.45
C MET A 305 9.96 21.82 -3.04
N ASN A 306 8.68 22.00 -2.76
CA ASN A 306 8.10 22.38 -1.48
C ASN A 306 6.58 22.09 -1.53
N SER A 307 5.86 22.46 -0.46
CA SER A 307 4.41 22.24 -0.34
C SER A 307 3.54 22.87 -1.44
N ALA A 308 4.01 23.95 -2.09
CA ALA A 308 3.32 24.58 -3.20
C ALA A 308 3.59 23.82 -4.51
N MET A 309 4.85 23.48 -4.77
CA MET A 309 5.25 22.77 -5.98
C MET A 309 4.69 21.35 -6.07
N THR A 310 4.43 20.66 -4.93
CA THR A 310 3.75 19.36 -4.96
C THR A 310 2.41 19.42 -5.69
N LYS A 311 1.68 20.54 -5.59
CA LYS A 311 0.38 20.74 -6.26
C LYS A 311 0.54 20.89 -7.77
N ILE A 312 1.56 21.60 -8.23
CA ILE A 312 1.85 21.74 -9.67
C ILE A 312 2.19 20.37 -10.26
N TYR A 313 3.09 19.62 -9.61
CA TYR A 313 3.52 18.32 -10.14
C TYR A 313 2.39 17.27 -10.08
N ALA A 314 1.58 17.26 -9.03
CA ALA A 314 0.39 16.42 -8.96
C ALA A 314 -0.68 16.82 -10.01
N ALA A 315 -0.89 18.11 -10.28
CA ALA A 315 -1.79 18.56 -11.34
C ALA A 315 -1.30 18.12 -12.74
N ALA A 316 0.02 18.14 -12.96
CA ALA A 316 0.64 17.70 -14.20
C ALA A 316 0.57 16.16 -14.39
N ALA A 317 0.52 15.38 -13.31
CA ALA A 317 0.47 13.91 -13.35
C ALA A 317 -0.42 13.30 -12.25
N PRO A 318 -1.75 13.51 -12.28
CA PRO A 318 -2.66 13.16 -11.17
C PRO A 318 -2.78 11.66 -10.91
N ASP A 319 -2.47 10.82 -11.91
CA ASP A 319 -2.51 9.35 -11.80
C ASP A 319 -1.17 8.74 -11.34
N SER A 320 -0.12 9.57 -11.17
CA SER A 320 1.21 9.12 -10.74
C SER A 320 1.68 9.78 -9.45
N LEU A 321 1.31 11.03 -9.20
CA LEU A 321 1.85 11.83 -8.11
C LEU A 321 0.76 12.33 -7.17
N ILE A 322 1.06 12.31 -5.88
CA ILE A 322 0.20 12.86 -4.83
C ILE A 322 0.60 14.29 -4.47
N ILE A 323 -0.37 15.06 -3.98
CA ILE A 323 -0.12 16.30 -3.23
C ILE A 323 0.32 15.88 -1.82
N TYR A 324 1.64 15.84 -1.60
CA TYR A 324 2.18 15.66 -0.25
C TYR A 324 1.94 16.94 0.58
N ASP A 325 0.77 17.01 1.22
CA ASP A 325 0.39 18.04 2.18
C ASP A 325 0.92 17.72 3.58
N GLY A 326 1.08 18.75 4.42
CA GLY A 326 1.49 18.56 5.82
C GLY A 326 0.58 17.61 6.59
N ARG A 327 -0.72 17.57 6.25
CA ARG A 327 -1.68 16.60 6.81
C ARG A 327 -1.49 15.20 6.25
N VAL A 328 -1.21 15.05 4.97
CA VAL A 328 -0.93 13.73 4.38
C VAL A 328 0.28 13.11 5.08
N GLY A 329 1.33 13.89 5.31
CA GLY A 329 2.49 13.45 6.09
C GLY A 329 2.17 13.11 7.55
N ALA A 330 1.33 13.90 8.22
CA ALA A 330 0.86 13.61 9.58
C ALA A 330 0.09 12.28 9.65
N ALA A 331 -0.83 12.04 8.72
CA ALA A 331 -1.60 10.80 8.65
C ALA A 331 -0.70 9.59 8.37
N LEU A 332 0.22 9.70 7.41
CA LEU A 332 1.17 8.62 7.13
C LEU A 332 2.03 8.32 8.36
N GLY A 333 2.49 9.34 9.09
CA GLY A 333 3.20 9.16 10.35
C GLY A 333 2.36 8.46 11.43
N LEU A 334 1.10 8.86 11.61
CA LEU A 334 0.17 8.20 12.54
C LEU A 334 0.00 6.72 12.18
N LEU A 335 -0.31 6.43 10.92
CA LEU A 335 -0.55 5.06 10.46
C LEU A 335 0.72 4.21 10.54
N ALA A 336 1.89 4.79 10.22
CA ALA A 336 3.18 4.15 10.36
C ALA A 336 3.47 3.84 11.83
N ARG A 337 3.26 4.79 12.74
CA ARG A 337 3.41 4.58 14.19
C ARG A 337 2.53 3.42 14.67
N THR A 338 1.24 3.42 14.32
CA THR A 338 0.32 2.34 14.70
C THR A 338 0.80 0.99 14.17
N TRP A 339 1.25 0.94 12.92
CA TRP A 339 1.79 -0.28 12.33
C TRP A 339 3.08 -0.74 13.01
N LEU A 340 4.02 0.17 13.27
CA LEU A 340 5.28 -0.13 13.94
C LEU A 340 5.05 -0.66 15.37
N LEU A 341 4.14 -0.03 16.13
CA LEU A 341 3.71 -0.50 17.44
C LEU A 341 3.15 -1.93 17.38
N ALA A 342 2.29 -2.22 16.41
CA ALA A 342 1.71 -3.55 16.21
C ALA A 342 2.75 -4.61 15.80
N ASN A 343 3.89 -4.19 15.25
CA ASN A 343 5.01 -5.06 14.88
C ASN A 343 6.16 -5.03 15.92
N ALA A 344 5.89 -4.54 17.15
CA ALA A 344 6.85 -4.47 18.26
C ALA A 344 8.17 -3.73 17.94
N GLU A 345 8.15 -2.85 16.95
CA GLU A 345 9.27 -1.96 16.65
C GLU A 345 9.43 -0.92 17.77
N ARG A 346 10.63 -0.36 17.91
CA ARG A 346 10.93 0.61 18.98
C ARG A 346 11.31 2.00 18.49
N THR A 347 11.49 2.16 17.19
CA THR A 347 11.86 3.44 16.57
C THR A 347 11.21 3.57 15.20
N VAL A 348 11.21 4.79 14.64
CA VAL A 348 10.79 5.01 13.25
C VAL A 348 11.96 4.69 12.32
N PRO A 349 11.87 3.64 11.48
CA PRO A 349 12.90 3.34 10.50
C PRO A 349 12.90 4.40 9.38
N THR A 350 14.07 4.66 8.80
CA THR A 350 14.26 5.74 7.81
C THR A 350 13.30 5.65 6.62
N ASP A 351 12.96 4.44 6.18
CA ASP A 351 12.08 4.20 5.05
C ASP A 351 10.57 4.41 5.36
N LEU A 352 10.20 4.60 6.63
CA LEU A 352 8.88 5.05 7.08
C LEU A 352 8.93 6.37 7.86
N ALA A 353 10.06 7.10 7.78
CA ALA A 353 10.26 8.39 8.44
C ALA A 353 9.55 9.53 7.69
N PHE A 354 8.23 9.44 7.58
CA PHE A 354 7.39 10.49 6.98
C PHE A 354 7.58 11.81 7.74
N ARG A 355 7.52 12.92 7.00
CA ARG A 355 7.55 14.25 7.61
C ARG A 355 6.17 14.89 7.61
N TRP A 356 5.83 15.56 8.68
CA TRP A 356 4.52 16.19 8.90
C TRP A 356 4.63 17.72 8.92
N GLY A 357 3.55 18.42 8.60
CA GLY A 357 3.50 19.89 8.63
C GLY A 357 2.66 20.38 9.81
N PRO A 358 3.08 21.45 10.52
CA PRO A 358 2.36 21.94 11.69
C PRO A 358 0.99 22.48 11.34
N ASN A 359 0.09 22.45 12.31
CA ASN A 359 -1.18 23.17 12.18
C ASN A 359 -0.96 24.68 12.24
N THR A 360 -1.87 25.44 11.62
CA THR A 360 -1.86 26.89 11.75
C THR A 360 -2.18 27.25 13.19
N LYS A 361 -1.21 27.86 13.88
CA LYS A 361 -1.42 28.36 15.25
C LYS A 361 -2.32 29.59 15.21
N THR A 362 -3.30 29.63 16.10
CA THR A 362 -4.17 30.80 16.32
C THR A 362 -4.26 31.08 17.82
N ALA A 363 -4.79 32.24 18.20
CA ALA A 363 -4.99 32.57 19.62
C ALA A 363 -5.80 31.47 20.38
N ASN A 364 -6.72 30.81 19.67
CA ASN A 364 -7.62 29.78 20.20
C ASN A 364 -7.16 28.33 19.91
N GLN A 365 -6.06 28.13 19.19
CA GLN A 365 -5.52 26.82 18.84
C GLN A 365 -3.99 26.86 18.93
N LYS A 366 -3.49 26.59 20.14
CA LYS A 366 -2.05 26.55 20.45
C LYS A 366 -1.48 25.13 20.29
N ASP A 367 -2.29 24.12 20.59
CA ASP A 367 -1.89 22.72 20.52
C ASP A 367 -1.48 22.31 19.12
N GLU A 368 -0.46 21.47 19.04
CA GLU A 368 -0.08 20.82 17.79
C GLU A 368 -0.95 19.61 17.53
N THR A 369 -1.79 19.69 16.52
CA THR A 369 -2.72 18.62 16.16
C THR A 369 -2.13 17.66 15.13
N ARG A 370 -1.05 18.03 14.43
CA ARG A 370 -0.53 17.26 13.29
C ARG A 370 0.74 16.49 13.59
N ASN A 371 1.26 16.53 14.82
CA ASN A 371 2.47 15.79 15.19
C ASN A 371 2.10 14.32 15.46
N PRO A 372 2.53 13.37 14.62
CA PRO A 372 2.27 11.96 14.87
C PRO A 372 3.29 11.34 15.84
N SER A 373 4.24 12.13 16.36
CA SER A 373 5.23 11.61 17.30
C SER A 373 4.60 11.25 18.64
N GLN A 374 4.97 10.11 19.19
CA GLN A 374 4.58 9.68 20.52
C GLN A 374 5.59 8.65 21.03
N ASP A 375 5.95 8.75 22.31
CA ASP A 375 6.94 7.90 22.98
C ASP A 375 8.25 7.82 22.18
N LEU A 376 8.65 6.61 21.77
CA LEU A 376 9.90 6.37 21.03
C LEU A 376 9.78 6.61 19.51
N PHE A 377 8.58 6.86 19.00
CA PHE A 377 8.35 7.09 17.58
C PHE A 377 8.36 8.58 17.27
N ILE A 378 9.52 9.09 16.81
CA ILE A 378 9.71 10.51 16.51
C ILE A 378 9.70 10.76 15.00
N PHE A 379 8.82 11.66 14.57
CA PHE A 379 8.70 12.09 13.18
C PHE A 379 9.11 13.56 13.03
N THR A 380 9.93 13.84 12.01
CA THR A 380 10.46 15.17 11.77
C THR A 380 9.43 16.10 11.12
N ASN A 381 9.42 17.37 11.52
CA ASN A 381 8.62 18.40 10.88
C ASN A 381 9.19 18.73 9.48
N LEU A 382 8.32 18.93 8.49
CA LEU A 382 8.67 19.33 7.11
C LEU A 382 9.46 20.63 7.03
N TYR A 383 9.32 21.50 8.03
CA TYR A 383 9.92 22.83 8.10
C TYR A 383 11.04 22.92 9.13
N THR A 384 11.48 21.80 9.71
CA THR A 384 12.71 21.81 10.52
C THR A 384 13.84 22.39 9.68
N THR A 385 14.52 23.39 10.21
CA THR A 385 15.44 24.27 9.49
C THR A 385 16.72 23.54 9.11
N SER A 386 16.76 22.94 7.92
CA SER A 386 18.03 22.77 7.21
C SER A 386 18.37 24.09 6.53
N SER A 387 19.57 24.62 6.80
CA SER A 387 20.12 25.76 6.07
C SER A 387 20.54 25.40 4.64
N ASP A 388 20.65 24.10 4.34
CA ASP A 388 20.96 23.58 3.00
C ASP A 388 19.67 23.49 2.15
N ILE A 389 19.46 24.53 1.34
CA ILE A 389 18.33 24.63 0.41
C ILE A 389 18.30 23.44 -0.57
N PRO A 390 19.41 23.05 -1.24
CA PRO A 390 19.44 21.84 -2.05
C PRO A 390 18.97 20.58 -1.33
N ALA A 391 19.49 20.29 -0.13
CA ALA A 391 19.10 19.10 0.62
C ALA A 391 17.59 19.11 0.92
N ARG A 392 17.04 20.25 1.36
CA ARG A 392 15.61 20.38 1.68
C ARG A 392 14.69 20.08 0.48
N ASN A 393 15.05 20.57 -0.71
CA ASN A 393 14.26 20.32 -1.93
C ASN A 393 14.29 18.83 -2.30
N ARG A 394 15.46 18.20 -2.21
CA ARG A 394 15.63 16.76 -2.45
C ARG A 394 14.82 15.92 -1.47
N GLU A 395 14.88 16.22 -0.18
CA GLU A 395 14.12 15.51 0.87
C GLU A 395 12.60 15.58 0.61
N TRP A 396 12.08 16.75 0.22
CA TRP A 396 10.68 16.85 -0.19
C TRP A 396 10.36 16.01 -1.43
N ALA A 397 11.25 16.00 -2.43
CA ALA A 397 11.07 15.21 -3.63
C ALA A 397 11.09 13.70 -3.33
N GLU A 398 11.94 13.26 -2.39
CA GLU A 398 11.97 11.89 -1.87
C GLU A 398 10.65 11.52 -1.19
N LEU A 399 10.12 12.39 -0.33
CA LEU A 399 8.83 12.19 0.33
C LEU A 399 7.68 12.04 -0.67
N VAL A 400 7.61 12.92 -1.67
CA VAL A 400 6.59 12.86 -2.73
C VAL A 400 6.71 11.57 -3.53
N ARG A 401 7.91 11.24 -4.01
CA ARG A 401 8.15 10.05 -4.84
C ARG A 401 7.88 8.75 -4.07
N MET A 402 8.40 8.64 -2.85
CA MET A 402 8.22 7.46 -2.02
C MET A 402 6.75 7.27 -1.62
N SER A 403 6.07 8.35 -1.20
CA SER A 403 4.66 8.25 -0.80
C SER A 403 3.75 7.99 -2.00
N SER A 404 4.06 8.54 -3.17
CA SER A 404 3.32 8.22 -4.40
C SER A 404 3.47 6.74 -4.79
N ARG A 405 4.68 6.17 -4.68
CA ARG A 405 4.91 4.73 -4.87
C ARG A 405 4.14 3.89 -3.88
N LEU A 406 4.18 4.27 -2.60
CA LEU A 406 3.50 3.57 -1.52
C LEU A 406 2.00 3.53 -1.79
N LEU A 407 1.37 4.68 -2.02
CA LEU A 407 -0.08 4.76 -2.23
C LEU A 407 -0.51 4.14 -3.56
N TRP A 408 0.32 4.20 -4.60
CA TRP A 408 0.03 3.46 -5.82
C TRP A 408 0.07 1.95 -5.60
N THR A 409 1.05 1.46 -4.83
CA THR A 409 1.15 0.05 -4.45
C THR A 409 -0.06 -0.37 -3.61
N THR A 410 -0.48 0.44 -2.65
CA THR A 410 -1.74 0.25 -1.91
C THR A 410 -2.94 0.14 -2.84
N GLY A 411 -3.06 1.05 -3.81
CA GLY A 411 -4.10 1.01 -4.84
C GLY A 411 -4.07 -0.28 -5.66
N LYS A 412 -2.87 -0.77 -6.03
CA LYS A 412 -2.72 -2.04 -6.77
C LYS A 412 -3.08 -3.27 -5.95
N VAL A 413 -2.77 -3.28 -4.66
CA VAL A 413 -3.21 -4.34 -3.75
C VAL A 413 -4.74 -4.35 -3.65
N LEU A 414 -5.37 -3.17 -3.60
CA LEU A 414 -6.83 -3.01 -3.56
C LEU A 414 -7.50 -3.40 -4.88
N ASP A 415 -6.90 -3.03 -6.02
CA ASP A 415 -7.34 -3.41 -7.38
C ASP A 415 -7.38 -4.95 -7.53
N ALA A 416 -6.33 -5.63 -7.05
CA ALA A 416 -6.29 -7.10 -7.00
C ALA A 416 -7.36 -7.72 -6.07
N GLN A 417 -7.92 -6.94 -5.14
CA GLN A 417 -9.03 -7.30 -4.27
C GLN A 417 -10.40 -6.83 -4.82
N SER A 418 -10.46 -6.40 -6.09
CA SER A 418 -11.66 -5.86 -6.75
C SER A 418 -12.19 -4.55 -6.17
N TYR A 419 -11.33 -3.75 -5.52
CA TYR A 419 -11.64 -2.38 -5.14
C TYR A 419 -11.04 -1.40 -6.14
N THR A 420 -11.87 -0.58 -6.77
CA THR A 420 -11.41 0.53 -7.61
C THR A 420 -11.04 1.72 -6.74
N VAL A 421 -9.73 1.93 -6.52
CA VAL A 421 -9.21 3.00 -5.66
C VAL A 421 -8.18 3.83 -6.40
N THR A 422 -8.43 5.14 -6.50
CA THR A 422 -7.50 6.09 -7.13
C THR A 422 -6.55 6.70 -6.09
N LEU A 423 -5.44 7.26 -6.55
CA LEU A 423 -4.52 8.02 -5.68
C LEU A 423 -5.23 9.18 -4.98
N SER A 424 -6.12 9.89 -5.68
CA SER A 424 -6.89 10.99 -5.10
C SER A 424 -7.78 10.53 -3.95
N MET A 425 -8.37 9.35 -4.01
CA MET A 425 -9.18 8.80 -2.92
C MET A 425 -8.35 8.50 -1.67
N LEU A 426 -7.16 7.92 -1.84
CA LEU A 426 -6.22 7.70 -0.74
C LEU A 426 -5.72 9.03 -0.16
N GLU A 427 -5.35 9.98 -1.01
CA GLU A 427 -4.92 11.32 -0.60
C GLU A 427 -6.00 12.04 0.21
N ARG A 428 -7.26 12.04 -0.25
CA ARG A 428 -8.39 12.63 0.47
C ARG A 428 -8.58 11.98 1.85
N SER A 429 -8.44 10.67 1.93
CA SER A 429 -8.50 9.93 3.20
C SER A 429 -7.43 10.45 4.16
N LEU A 430 -6.17 10.43 3.73
CA LEU A 430 -5.02 10.86 4.54
C LEU A 430 -5.10 12.33 4.94
N PHE A 431 -5.58 13.18 4.04
CA PHE A 431 -5.76 14.60 4.31
C PHE A 431 -6.79 14.87 5.42
N MET A 432 -7.86 14.06 5.50
CA MET A 432 -8.83 14.15 6.59
C MET A 432 -8.29 13.54 7.88
N LEU A 433 -7.64 12.37 7.82
CA LEU A 433 -7.00 11.76 9.00
C LEU A 433 -5.98 12.71 9.63
N GLY A 434 -5.14 13.31 8.80
CA GLY A 434 -4.03 14.15 9.21
C GLY A 434 -4.41 15.54 9.70
N TYR A 435 -5.70 15.86 9.77
CA TYR A 435 -6.16 17.12 10.32
C TYR A 435 -5.85 17.22 11.83
N ASP A 436 -6.06 16.12 12.55
CA ASP A 436 -5.70 15.92 13.95
C ASP A 436 -5.29 14.46 14.15
N VAL A 437 -4.08 14.20 14.64
CA VAL A 437 -3.48 12.85 14.79
C VAL A 437 -3.06 12.55 16.23
N ARG A 438 -3.50 13.38 17.17
CA ARG A 438 -3.22 13.22 18.61
C ARG A 438 -3.89 11.99 19.18
#